data_AF-A0A7R9IBX6-F1
#
_entry.id   AF-A0A7R9IBX6-F1
#
_cell.length_a   1.000
_cell.length_b   1.000
_cell.length_c   1.000
_cell.angle_alpha   90.00
_cell.angle_beta   90.00
_cell.angle_gamma   90.00
#
_symmetry.space_group_name_H-M   'P 1'
#
loop_
_entity.id
_entity.type
_entity.pdbx_description
1 polymer ?
#
loop_
_entity_poly.entity_id
_entity_poly.type
_entity_poly.pdbx_seq_one_letter_code
_entity_poly.pdbx_strand_id
1 'polypeptide(L)'
;MDINRIQTSLNCLSYSGYLLNNEQCVILKNALLILQKENYLKKIFFWGQILGLDNDYFIAYGYEHDALNGLIYYYSTNCIKWGLMPTVTKNARRLTEMCSTRFQGDPTLQIDVSLDVQLKQDTVEDKGNQQTEDVKQGDSGNMLKEEDRLAATVEAISLDTAVVPRGALFKRPDGSVVENLTFAGLTVLEGRQLKSYLHLRKPQEKWVTNLLTRLDYNYALDFLDSVDKDIPEGL
;
A
#
# COMPACT_ATOMS: atom_id res chain seq x y z
N MET A 1 3.67 -3.27 9.22
CA MET A 1 4.12 -3.53 10.61
C MET A 1 4.73 -4.92 10.73
N ASP A 2 5.94 -5.07 11.27
CA ASP A 2 6.59 -6.39 11.41
C ASP A 2 5.80 -7.26 12.40
N ILE A 3 5.52 -8.51 12.01
CA ILE A 3 4.74 -9.46 12.80
C ILE A 3 5.30 -9.69 14.21
N ASN A 4 6.61 -9.64 14.37
CA ASN A 4 7.26 -9.88 15.67
C ASN A 4 7.01 -8.73 16.64
N ARG A 5 6.74 -7.53 16.11
CA ARG A 5 6.53 -6.30 16.88
C ARG A 5 5.12 -5.75 16.74
N ILE A 6 4.18 -6.52 16.17
CA ILE A 6 2.83 -6.06 15.84
C ILE A 6 2.10 -5.47 17.05
N GLN A 7 2.21 -6.10 18.22
CA GLN A 7 1.58 -5.62 19.45
C GLN A 7 2.15 -4.27 19.90
N THR A 8 3.48 -4.11 19.84
CA THR A 8 4.13 -2.83 20.15
C THR A 8 3.74 -1.75 19.14
N SER A 9 3.72 -2.10 17.85
CA SER A 9 3.32 -1.18 16.77
C SER A 9 1.88 -0.71 16.92
N LEU A 10 0.95 -1.61 17.26
CA LEU A 10 -0.45 -1.27 17.52
C LEU A 10 -0.61 -0.41 18.77
N ASN A 11 0.16 -0.67 19.83
CA ASN A 11 0.15 0.20 21.01
C ASN A 11 0.59 1.63 20.68
N CYS A 12 1.57 1.82 19.80
CA CYS A 12 1.96 3.15 19.32
C CYS A 12 0.84 3.84 18.54
N LEU A 13 -0.02 3.07 17.88
CA LEU A 13 -1.19 3.55 17.16
C LEU A 13 -2.44 3.70 18.03
N SER A 14 -2.39 3.37 19.33
CA SER A 14 -3.56 3.45 20.21
C SER A 14 -4.23 4.82 20.24
N TYR A 15 -3.47 5.88 19.99
CA TYR A 15 -4.00 7.24 19.91
C TYR A 15 -4.88 7.49 18.67
N SER A 16 -4.77 6.68 17.62
CA SER A 16 -5.59 6.82 16.39
C SER A 16 -7.02 6.33 16.55
N GLY A 17 -7.35 5.64 17.65
CA GLY A 17 -8.68 5.08 17.93
C GLY A 17 -9.03 3.82 17.15
N TYR A 18 -8.21 3.40 16.18
CA TYR A 18 -8.39 2.17 15.42
C TYR A 18 -7.43 1.09 15.95
N LEU A 19 -7.95 0.24 16.82
CA LEU A 19 -7.18 -0.85 17.44
C LEU A 19 -7.83 -2.19 17.12
N LEU A 20 -7.01 -3.16 16.73
CA LEU A 20 -7.41 -4.56 16.71
C LEU A 20 -7.53 -5.05 18.15
N ASN A 21 -8.54 -5.88 18.42
CA ASN A 21 -8.67 -6.50 19.74
C ASN A 21 -7.45 -7.40 20.01
N ASN A 22 -7.08 -7.58 21.28
CA ASN A 22 -5.91 -8.39 21.65
C ASN A 22 -6.05 -9.85 21.16
N GLU A 23 -7.27 -10.41 21.21
CA GLU A 23 -7.57 -11.74 20.67
C GLU A 23 -7.34 -11.80 19.15
N GLN A 24 -7.84 -10.81 18.41
CA GLN A 24 -7.62 -10.68 16.97
C GLN A 24 -6.14 -10.54 16.65
N CYS A 25 -5.38 -9.80 17.46
CA CYS A 25 -3.93 -9.66 17.30
C CYS A 25 -3.20 -11.01 17.42
N VAL A 26 -3.59 -11.83 18.40
CA VAL A 26 -2.99 -13.16 18.60
C VAL A 26 -3.34 -14.09 17.43
N ILE A 27 -4.60 -14.10 16.99
CA ILE A 27 -5.04 -14.88 15.82
C ILE A 27 -4.27 -14.46 14.57
N LEU A 28 -4.22 -13.15 14.31
CA LEU A 28 -3.51 -12.55 13.18
C LEU A 28 -2.02 -12.91 13.20
N LYS A 29 -1.38 -12.79 14.36
CA LYS A 29 0.03 -13.15 14.53
C LYS A 29 0.28 -14.62 14.24
N ASN A 30 -0.56 -15.51 14.75
CA ASN A 30 -0.40 -16.94 14.51
C ASN A 30 -0.62 -17.29 13.02
N ALA A 31 -1.67 -16.74 12.40
CA ALA A 31 -1.99 -16.99 11.01
C ALA A 31 -0.87 -16.49 10.07
N LEU A 32 -0.35 -15.29 10.29
CA LEU A 32 0.72 -14.73 9.47
C LEU A 32 2.07 -15.45 9.69
N LEU A 33 2.35 -15.98 10.89
CA LEU A 33 3.54 -16.81 11.13
C LEU A 33 3.47 -18.14 10.36
N ILE A 34 2.28 -18.74 10.25
CA ILE A 34 2.05 -19.93 9.42
C ILE A 34 2.27 -19.56 7.96
N LEU A 35 1.64 -18.48 7.49
CA LEU A 35 1.76 -17.99 6.12
C LEU A 35 3.22 -17.72 5.71
N GLN A 36 4.01 -17.13 6.62
CA GLN A 36 5.43 -16.88 6.42
C GLN A 36 6.21 -18.18 6.16
N LYS A 37 5.94 -19.23 6.94
CA LYS A 37 6.63 -20.53 6.80
C LYS A 37 6.21 -21.26 5.54
N GLU A 38 4.92 -21.26 5.22
CA GLU A 38 4.37 -21.97 4.06
C GLU A 38 4.86 -21.40 2.73
N ASN A 39 5.01 -20.08 2.64
CA ASN A 39 5.44 -19.38 1.43
C ASN A 39 6.95 -19.05 1.44
N TYR A 40 7.74 -19.60 2.37
CA TYR A 40 9.18 -19.36 2.49
C TYR A 40 9.59 -17.88 2.52
N LEU A 41 8.72 -17.02 3.07
CA LEU A 41 8.96 -15.58 3.15
C LEU A 41 10.01 -15.29 4.22
N LYS A 42 11.00 -14.47 3.89
CA LYS A 42 12.01 -14.03 4.86
C LYS A 42 11.39 -13.19 5.95
N LYS A 43 10.46 -12.30 5.58
CA LYS A 43 9.66 -11.52 6.52
C LYS A 43 8.26 -11.30 6.01
N ILE A 44 7.34 -11.13 6.96
CA ILE A 44 5.96 -10.77 6.71
C ILE A 44 5.57 -9.58 7.58
N PHE A 45 4.73 -8.72 7.01
CA PHE A 45 4.26 -7.49 7.59
C PHE A 45 2.75 -7.42 7.48
N PHE A 46 2.11 -6.96 8.55
CA PHE A 46 0.72 -6.55 8.48
C PHE A 46 0.65 -5.15 7.86
N TRP A 47 -0.11 -5.03 6.77
CA TRP A 47 -0.31 -3.76 6.07
C TRP A 47 -1.32 -2.90 6.81
N GLY A 48 -2.49 -3.47 7.11
CA GLY A 48 -3.62 -2.76 7.69
C GLY A 48 -4.95 -3.43 7.34
N GLN A 49 -6.02 -2.67 7.50
CA GLN A 49 -7.39 -3.09 7.25
C GLN A 49 -8.09 -2.09 6.32
N ILE A 50 -8.87 -2.59 5.37
CA ILE A 50 -9.79 -1.82 4.54
C ILE A 50 -11.21 -2.17 5.00
N LEU A 51 -11.96 -1.15 5.40
CA LEU A 51 -13.32 -1.32 5.92
C LEU A 51 -14.30 -1.52 4.76
N GLY A 52 -15.11 -2.57 4.84
CA GLY A 52 -16.19 -2.84 3.90
C GLY A 52 -17.56 -2.58 4.53
N LEU A 53 -18.62 -2.76 3.74
CA LEU A 53 -20.00 -2.66 4.22
C LEU A 53 -20.44 -3.93 4.96
N ASP A 54 -20.17 -5.10 4.38
CA ASP A 54 -20.54 -6.40 4.97
C ASP A 54 -19.36 -7.02 5.73
N ASN A 55 -18.17 -7.01 5.13
CA ASN A 55 -16.95 -7.55 5.73
C ASN A 55 -15.73 -6.67 5.47
N ASP A 56 -14.77 -6.71 6.39
CA ASP A 56 -13.52 -5.98 6.27
C ASP A 56 -12.41 -6.84 5.67
N TYR A 57 -11.49 -6.20 4.95
CA TYR A 57 -10.30 -6.83 4.40
C TYR A 57 -9.08 -6.55 5.26
N PHE A 58 -8.42 -7.61 5.73
CA PHE A 58 -7.12 -7.57 6.38
C PHE A 58 -6.05 -7.86 5.35
N ILE A 59 -5.02 -7.00 5.28
CA ILE A 59 -3.98 -7.10 4.27
C ILE A 59 -2.64 -7.35 4.95
N ALA A 60 -1.87 -8.26 4.37
CA ALA A 60 -0.51 -8.54 4.75
C ALA A 60 0.36 -8.59 3.51
N TYR A 61 1.65 -8.30 3.68
CA TYR A 61 2.61 -8.44 2.60
C TYR A 61 3.92 -9.01 3.13
N GLY A 62 4.69 -9.64 2.26
CA GLY A 62 5.99 -10.17 2.61
C GLY A 62 6.92 -10.22 1.42
N TYR A 63 8.16 -10.63 1.67
CA TYR A 63 9.17 -10.80 0.64
C TYR A 63 10.10 -11.97 0.96
N GLU A 64 10.69 -12.55 -0.08
CA GLU A 64 11.64 -13.66 0.04
C GLU A 64 13.08 -13.15 0.14
N HIS A 65 13.53 -12.33 -0.82
CA HIS A 65 14.93 -11.94 -0.95
C HIS A 65 15.15 -10.43 -0.79
N ASP A 66 14.43 -9.63 -1.57
CA ASP A 66 14.56 -8.18 -1.66
C ASP A 66 13.41 -7.50 -0.91
N ALA A 67 13.74 -6.56 -0.03
CA ALA A 67 12.78 -5.85 0.81
C ALA A 67 11.95 -4.79 0.06
N LEU A 68 12.30 -4.49 -1.20
CA LEU A 68 11.63 -3.50 -2.04
C LEU A 68 10.99 -4.14 -3.28
N ASN A 69 11.70 -5.06 -3.92
CA ASN A 69 11.24 -5.71 -5.15
C ASN A 69 10.67 -7.09 -4.87
N GLY A 70 9.53 -7.41 -5.50
CA GLY A 70 8.89 -8.73 -5.33
C GLY A 70 8.11 -8.86 -4.03
N LEU A 71 7.49 -7.77 -3.57
CA LEU A 71 6.52 -7.82 -2.48
C LEU A 71 5.31 -8.64 -2.91
N ILE A 72 4.97 -9.64 -2.10
CA ILE A 72 3.82 -10.51 -2.29
C ILE A 72 2.75 -10.07 -1.31
N TYR A 73 1.56 -9.74 -1.81
CA TYR A 73 0.43 -9.29 -1.01
C TYR A 73 -0.60 -10.40 -0.83
N TYR A 74 -1.19 -10.42 0.36
CA TYR A 74 -2.22 -11.35 0.78
C TYR A 74 -3.38 -10.58 1.39
N TYR A 75 -4.59 -11.10 1.22
CA TYR A 75 -5.78 -10.57 1.87
C TYR A 75 -6.54 -11.66 2.63
N SER A 76 -7.31 -11.26 3.62
CA SER A 76 -8.18 -12.13 4.40
C SER A 76 -9.41 -11.35 4.86
N THR A 77 -10.57 -12.01 4.92
CA THR A 77 -11.79 -11.45 5.53
C THR A 77 -12.01 -11.95 6.96
N ASN A 78 -11.26 -12.96 7.41
CA ASN A 78 -11.48 -13.63 8.69
C ASN A 78 -10.21 -13.79 9.55
N CYS A 79 -9.08 -13.20 9.13
CA CYS A 79 -7.76 -13.29 9.76
C CYS A 79 -7.16 -14.70 9.90
N ILE A 80 -7.81 -15.74 9.36
CA ILE A 80 -7.38 -17.13 9.47
C ILE A 80 -6.95 -17.66 8.11
N LYS A 81 -7.79 -17.47 7.09
CA LYS A 81 -7.52 -17.91 5.71
C LYS A 81 -7.01 -16.73 4.90
N TRP A 82 -5.84 -16.88 4.32
CA TRP A 82 -5.18 -15.84 3.53
C TRP A 82 -5.19 -16.23 2.06
N GLY A 83 -5.78 -15.37 1.22
CA GLY A 83 -5.74 -15.48 -0.23
C GLY A 83 -4.58 -14.67 -0.79
N LEU A 84 -3.95 -15.17 -1.85
CA LEU A 84 -2.97 -14.40 -2.62
C LEU A 84 -3.70 -13.29 -3.37
N MET A 85 -3.19 -12.07 -3.28
CA MET A 85 -3.73 -10.93 -4.01
C MET A 85 -3.31 -10.99 -5.49
N PRO A 86 -4.23 -10.69 -6.43
CA PRO A 86 -3.88 -10.67 -7.85
C PRO A 86 -2.89 -9.55 -8.17
N THR A 87 -2.10 -9.74 -9.23
CA THR A 87 -1.22 -8.69 -9.73
C THR A 87 -2.04 -7.60 -10.40
N VAL A 88 -1.79 -6.34 -10.02
CA VAL A 88 -2.55 -5.19 -10.53
C VAL A 88 -2.34 -5.03 -12.04
N THR A 89 -3.43 -5.13 -12.80
CA THR A 89 -3.45 -4.85 -14.24
C THR A 89 -3.66 -3.35 -14.47
N LYS A 90 -3.07 -2.80 -15.55
CA LYS A 90 -3.23 -1.37 -15.90
C LYS A 90 -4.70 -0.93 -16.01
N ASN A 91 -5.56 -1.80 -16.53
CA ASN A 91 -7.01 -1.56 -16.62
C ASN A 91 -7.64 -1.45 -15.23
N ALA A 92 -7.32 -2.37 -14.32
CA ALA A 92 -7.84 -2.35 -12.94
C ALA A 92 -7.43 -1.06 -12.21
N ARG A 93 -6.20 -0.57 -12.40
CA ARG A 93 -5.74 0.71 -11.83
C ARG A 93 -6.60 1.88 -12.32
N ARG A 94 -6.76 2.01 -13.63
CA ARG A 94 -7.59 3.07 -14.24
C ARG A 94 -9.04 3.01 -13.78
N LEU A 95 -9.63 1.82 -13.75
CA LEU A 95 -11.02 1.64 -13.31
C LEU A 95 -11.20 1.94 -11.82
N THR A 96 -10.21 1.61 -10.99
CA THR A 96 -10.23 1.90 -9.55
C THR A 96 -10.21 3.40 -9.27
N GLU A 97 -9.44 4.19 -10.02
CA GLU A 97 -9.41 5.65 -9.91
C GLU A 97 -10.77 6.30 -10.26
N MET A 98 -11.53 5.68 -11.16
CA MET A 98 -12.85 6.17 -11.58
C MET A 98 -13.97 5.77 -10.61
N CYS A 99 -13.79 4.63 -9.94
CA CYS A 99 -14.78 4.02 -9.04
C CYS A 99 -14.77 4.71 -7.66
N SER A 100 -15.93 5.25 -7.25
CA SER A 100 -16.10 5.91 -5.94
C SER A 100 -17.00 5.15 -4.98
N THR A 101 -17.46 3.96 -5.36
CA THR A 101 -18.30 3.14 -4.48
C THR A 101 -17.51 2.66 -3.27
N ARG A 102 -18.20 2.17 -2.23
CA ARG A 102 -17.54 1.56 -1.07
C ARG A 102 -17.17 0.11 -1.38
N PHE A 103 -16.30 -0.50 -0.56
CA PHE A 103 -16.05 -1.94 -0.63
C PHE A 103 -17.22 -2.68 0.02
N GLN A 104 -17.67 -3.78 -0.58
CA GLN A 104 -18.74 -4.59 0.00
C GLN A 104 -18.16 -5.61 1.00
N GLY A 105 -16.97 -6.14 0.73
CA GLY A 105 -16.38 -7.23 1.51
C GLY A 105 -16.53 -8.61 0.87
N ASP A 106 -16.90 -8.66 -0.42
CA ASP A 106 -16.93 -9.90 -1.21
C ASP A 106 -15.92 -9.82 -2.38
N PRO A 107 -14.82 -10.61 -2.35
CA PRO A 107 -13.83 -10.63 -3.43
C PRO A 107 -14.41 -10.97 -4.80
N THR A 108 -15.54 -11.69 -4.84
CA THR A 108 -16.15 -12.18 -6.08
C THR A 108 -17.06 -11.16 -6.76
N LEU A 109 -17.43 -10.08 -6.05
CA LEU A 109 -18.29 -9.04 -6.58
C LEU A 109 -17.65 -8.38 -7.80
N GLN A 110 -18.48 -8.09 -8.81
CA GLN A 110 -18.08 -7.35 -10.00
C GLN A 110 -18.95 -6.11 -10.13
N ILE A 111 -18.32 -4.97 -10.36
CA ILE A 111 -18.98 -3.67 -10.51
C ILE A 111 -18.72 -3.16 -11.92
N ASP A 112 -19.77 -2.72 -12.60
CA ASP A 112 -19.63 -1.98 -13.84
C ASP A 112 -19.38 -0.51 -13.52
N VAL A 113 -18.13 -0.08 -13.73
CA VAL A 113 -17.66 1.27 -13.36
C VAL A 113 -18.27 2.36 -14.24
N SER A 114 -18.81 2.02 -15.41
CA SER A 114 -19.46 3.00 -16.30
C SER A 114 -20.70 3.65 -15.67
N LEU A 115 -21.36 2.96 -14.75
CA LEU A 115 -22.55 3.45 -14.04
C LEU A 115 -22.19 4.49 -12.96
N ASP A 116 -21.04 4.35 -12.30
CA ASP A 116 -20.56 5.31 -11.29
C ASP A 116 -20.25 6.68 -11.91
N VAL A 117 -19.73 6.68 -13.13
CA VAL A 117 -19.41 7.92 -13.88
C VAL A 117 -20.69 8.66 -14.27
N GLN A 118 -21.75 7.93 -14.66
CA GLN A 118 -23.04 8.52 -15.01
C GLN A 118 -23.74 9.14 -13.79
N LEU A 119 -23.73 8.46 -12.64
CA LEU A 119 -24.31 8.99 -11.39
C LEU A 119 -23.62 10.26 -10.90
N LYS A 120 -22.30 10.40 -11.12
CA LYS A 120 -21.56 11.63 -10.82
C LYS A 120 -21.93 12.79 -11.75
N GLN A 121 -22.27 12.52 -13.01
CA GLN A 121 -22.72 13.54 -13.94
C GLN A 121 -24.12 14.05 -13.60
N ASP A 122 -25.01 13.16 -13.14
CA ASP A 122 -26.38 13.53 -12.74
C ASP A 122 -26.45 14.33 -11.42
N THR A 123 -25.42 14.27 -10.57
CA THR A 123 -25.36 15.09 -9.33
C THR A 123 -24.68 16.45 -9.53
N VAL A 124 -24.13 16.73 -10.72
CA VAL A 124 -23.51 18.01 -11.07
C VAL A 124 -24.26 18.62 -12.25
N GLU A 125 -25.55 18.93 -12.05
CA GLU A 125 -26.20 19.96 -12.85
C GLU A 125 -25.68 21.33 -12.39
N ASP A 126 -24.57 21.78 -12.99
CA ASP A 126 -24.49 23.06 -13.71
C ASP A 126 -23.07 23.27 -14.25
N LYS A 127 -22.90 23.02 -15.56
CA LYS A 127 -22.26 23.91 -16.55
C LYS A 127 -21.75 23.14 -17.78
N GLY A 128 -22.50 23.30 -18.87
CA GLY A 128 -21.94 23.70 -20.16
C GLY A 128 -21.18 22.65 -20.97
N ASN A 129 -21.90 22.01 -21.89
CA ASN A 129 -21.48 21.59 -23.23
C ASN A 129 -19.99 21.25 -23.43
N GLN A 130 -19.69 19.96 -23.53
CA GLN A 130 -18.86 19.44 -24.63
C GLN A 130 -19.15 17.96 -24.90
N GLN A 131 -19.80 17.76 -26.05
CA GLN A 131 -19.72 16.63 -26.96
C GLN A 131 -19.75 15.22 -26.36
N THR A 132 -20.96 14.66 -26.45
CA THR A 132 -21.24 13.23 -26.65
C THR A 132 -20.26 12.60 -27.64
N GLU A 133 -19.32 11.80 -27.15
CA GLU A 133 -18.67 10.75 -27.92
C GLU A 133 -19.22 9.39 -27.43
N ASP A 134 -20.10 8.84 -28.27
CA ASP A 134 -20.42 7.42 -28.44
C ASP A 134 -20.19 6.49 -27.24
N VAL A 135 -21.22 6.38 -26.40
CA VAL A 135 -21.45 5.19 -25.57
C VAL A 135 -21.74 4.02 -26.50
N LYS A 136 -20.67 3.33 -26.93
CA LYS A 136 -20.80 2.00 -27.51
C LYS A 136 -21.17 1.04 -26.39
N GLN A 137 -22.40 0.56 -26.50
CA GLN A 137 -22.96 -0.58 -25.79
C GLN A 137 -21.98 -1.78 -25.74
N GLY A 138 -21.79 -2.33 -24.55
CA GLY A 138 -21.43 -3.74 -24.35
C GLY A 138 -19.94 -4.10 -24.48
N ASP A 139 -19.07 -3.52 -23.65
CA ASP A 139 -17.69 -3.99 -23.56
C ASP A 139 -17.38 -4.56 -22.15
N SER A 140 -16.99 -5.83 -22.09
CA SER A 140 -16.50 -6.50 -20.88
C SER A 140 -15.28 -5.80 -20.24
N GLY A 141 -14.77 -4.73 -20.85
CA GLY A 141 -13.66 -3.91 -20.39
C GLY A 141 -13.93 -2.96 -19.22
N ASN A 142 -15.20 -2.70 -18.86
CA ASN A 142 -15.55 -1.82 -17.73
C ASN A 142 -15.93 -2.57 -16.45
N MET A 143 -15.91 -3.90 -16.50
CA MET A 143 -16.20 -4.73 -15.34
C MET A 143 -14.97 -4.82 -14.45
N LEU A 144 -15.10 -4.35 -13.21
CA LEU A 144 -14.03 -4.39 -12.22
C LEU A 144 -14.43 -5.36 -11.10
N LYS A 145 -13.62 -6.41 -10.92
CA LYS A 145 -13.78 -7.32 -9.80
C LYS A 145 -13.28 -6.65 -8.52
N GLU A 146 -13.97 -6.87 -7.41
CA GLU A 146 -13.63 -6.26 -6.13
C GLU A 146 -12.23 -6.69 -5.65
N GLU A 147 -11.81 -7.93 -5.90
CA GLU A 147 -10.44 -8.36 -5.60
C GLU A 147 -9.36 -7.58 -6.39
N ASP A 148 -9.61 -7.26 -7.66
CA ASP A 148 -8.68 -6.51 -8.51
C ASP A 148 -8.65 -5.04 -8.09
N ARG A 149 -9.81 -4.51 -7.72
CA ARG A 149 -9.96 -3.18 -7.14
C ARG A 149 -9.22 -3.07 -5.81
N LEU A 150 -9.34 -4.08 -4.95
CA LEU A 150 -8.65 -4.15 -3.66
C LEU A 150 -7.13 -4.12 -3.91
N ALA A 151 -6.64 -4.94 -4.83
CA ALA A 151 -5.22 -4.95 -5.18
C ALA A 151 -4.73 -3.60 -5.70
N ALA A 152 -5.45 -2.97 -6.61
CA ALA A 152 -5.11 -1.65 -7.15
C ALA A 152 -5.12 -0.56 -6.07
N THR A 153 -6.09 -0.59 -5.16
CA THR A 153 -6.20 0.37 -4.05
C THR A 153 -5.05 0.22 -3.07
N VAL A 154 -4.72 -1.02 -2.70
CA VAL A 154 -3.58 -1.31 -1.81
C VAL A 154 -2.27 -0.89 -2.44
N GLU A 155 -2.09 -1.15 -3.74
CA GLU A 155 -0.89 -0.71 -4.47
C GLU A 155 -0.78 0.82 -4.46
N ALA A 156 -1.85 1.54 -4.81
CA ALA A 156 -1.85 3.01 -4.82
C ALA A 156 -1.51 3.60 -3.43
N ILE A 157 -2.21 3.15 -2.38
CA ILE A 157 -1.94 3.62 -1.01
C ILE A 157 -0.51 3.26 -0.59
N SER A 158 -0.02 2.06 -0.91
CA SER A 158 1.33 1.64 -0.54
C SER A 158 2.39 2.47 -1.25
N LEU A 159 2.17 2.80 -2.53
CA LEU A 159 3.08 3.64 -3.28
C LEU A 159 3.18 5.04 -2.65
N ASP A 160 2.08 5.61 -2.16
CA ASP A 160 2.08 7.00 -1.71
C ASP A 160 2.35 7.19 -0.22
N THR A 161 2.11 6.17 0.60
CA THR A 161 2.15 6.31 2.08
C THR A 161 3.18 5.43 2.77
N ALA A 162 3.72 4.40 2.10
CA ALA A 162 4.68 3.52 2.75
C ALA A 162 6.02 4.23 2.92
N VAL A 163 6.45 4.40 4.16
CA VAL A 163 7.70 5.10 4.50
C VAL A 163 8.59 4.28 5.41
N VAL A 164 9.89 4.53 5.32
CA VAL A 164 10.92 3.86 6.12
C VAL A 164 11.94 4.88 6.61
N PRO A 165 12.42 4.79 7.87
CA PRO A 165 13.47 5.68 8.32
C PRO A 165 14.79 5.39 7.58
N ARG A 166 15.53 6.47 7.28
CA ARG A 166 16.84 6.40 6.65
C ARG A 166 17.76 5.48 7.45
N GLY A 167 18.44 4.59 6.75
CA GLY A 167 19.39 3.65 7.35
C GLY A 167 18.77 2.34 7.83
N ALA A 168 17.43 2.20 7.88
CA ALA A 168 16.80 0.92 8.17
C ALA A 168 16.89 -0.07 7.00
N LEU A 169 16.96 0.42 5.77
CA LEU A 169 17.27 -0.37 4.58
C LEU A 169 18.59 0.11 3.98
N PHE A 170 19.29 -0.80 3.32
CA PHE A 170 20.42 -0.44 2.46
C PHE A 170 20.44 -1.27 1.19
N LYS A 171 20.92 -0.63 0.12
CA LYS A 171 21.11 -1.24 -1.18
C LYS A 171 22.50 -1.87 -1.25
N ARG A 172 22.55 -3.17 -1.58
CA ARG A 172 23.78 -3.91 -1.80
C ARG A 172 24.36 -3.65 -3.19
N PRO A 173 25.65 -3.94 -3.42
CA PRO A 173 26.28 -3.80 -4.74
C PRO A 173 25.64 -4.64 -5.84
N ASP A 174 24.98 -5.76 -5.48
CA ASP A 174 24.22 -6.61 -6.40
C ASP A 174 22.87 -5.99 -6.82
N GLY A 175 22.50 -4.83 -6.24
CA GLY A 175 21.26 -4.12 -6.50
C GLY A 175 20.11 -4.50 -5.59
N SER A 176 20.23 -5.56 -4.78
CA SER A 176 19.19 -6.00 -3.85
C SER A 176 19.06 -5.05 -2.65
N VAL A 177 17.84 -4.84 -2.18
CA VAL A 177 17.57 -4.04 -0.98
C VAL A 177 17.36 -4.97 0.21
N VAL A 178 18.09 -4.74 1.29
CA VAL A 178 17.98 -5.53 2.51
C VAL A 178 17.87 -4.64 3.74
N GLU A 179 17.32 -5.20 4.81
CA GLU A 179 17.32 -4.54 6.11
C GLU A 179 18.71 -4.40 6.69
N ASN A 180 18.95 -3.27 7.32
CA ASN A 180 20.13 -3.00 8.10
C ASN A 180 19.93 -3.48 9.55
N LEU A 181 20.55 -4.62 9.89
CA LEU A 181 20.46 -5.19 11.24
C LEU A 181 21.15 -4.34 12.31
N THR A 182 22.03 -3.41 11.92
CA THR A 182 22.73 -2.50 12.84
C THR A 182 21.94 -1.22 13.13
N PHE A 183 20.81 -1.02 12.46
CA PHE A 183 20.00 0.17 12.65
C PHE A 183 19.28 0.14 13.99
N ALA A 184 19.66 1.04 14.89
CA ALA A 184 19.09 1.16 16.23
C ALA A 184 17.89 2.12 16.32
N GLY A 185 17.50 2.74 15.21
CA GLY A 185 16.49 3.80 15.17
C GLY A 185 17.10 5.18 14.93
N LEU A 186 16.24 6.13 14.59
CA LEU A 186 16.61 7.54 14.46
C LEU A 186 16.73 8.18 15.84
N THR A 187 17.57 9.20 15.96
CA THR A 187 17.57 10.06 17.15
C THR A 187 16.27 10.86 17.24
N VAL A 188 15.95 11.39 18.42
CA VAL A 188 14.72 12.21 18.62
C VAL A 188 14.70 13.44 17.71
N LEU A 189 15.86 14.05 17.43
CA LEU A 189 15.97 15.21 16.55
C LEU A 189 15.74 14.82 15.09
N GLU A 190 16.34 13.72 14.63
CA GLU A 190 16.16 13.22 13.27
C GLU A 190 14.74 12.71 13.03
N GLY A 191 14.14 12.05 14.02
CA GLY A 191 12.78 11.52 13.93
C GLY A 191 11.70 12.59 13.76
N ARG A 192 12.01 13.87 14.05
CA ARG A 192 11.13 15.02 13.79
C ARG A 192 11.30 15.64 12.39
N GLN A 193 12.28 15.19 11.63
CA GLN A 193 12.60 15.76 10.32
C GLN A 193 12.08 14.85 9.21
N LEU A 194 11.29 15.40 8.27
CA LEU A 194 10.73 14.64 7.15
C LEU A 194 11.82 14.02 6.26
N LYS A 195 12.95 14.72 6.07
CA LYS A 195 14.13 14.23 5.33
C LYS A 195 14.82 12.99 5.92
N SER A 196 14.41 12.56 7.11
CA SER A 196 14.90 11.32 7.73
C SER A 196 14.05 10.11 7.34
N TYR A 197 12.96 10.32 6.60
CA TYR A 197 12.05 9.28 6.14
C TYR A 197 12.07 9.22 4.61
N LEU A 198 12.11 8.00 4.09
CA LEU A 198 12.19 7.70 2.68
C LEU A 198 10.97 6.88 2.27
N HIS A 199 10.50 7.08 1.04
CA HIS A 199 9.42 6.31 0.43
C HIS A 199 9.84 4.87 0.16
N LEU A 200 9.05 3.91 0.66
CA LEU A 200 9.24 2.48 0.45
C LEU A 200 8.63 2.03 -0.88
N ARG A 201 9.11 2.60 -1.97
CA ARG A 201 8.77 2.23 -3.35
C ARG A 201 9.98 2.40 -4.26
N LYS A 202 9.86 1.97 -5.51
CA LYS A 202 10.88 2.31 -6.51
C LYS A 202 10.94 3.84 -6.64
N PRO A 203 12.14 4.43 -6.64
CA PRO A 203 12.29 5.87 -6.74
C PRO A 203 11.71 6.37 -8.07
N GLN A 204 10.88 7.39 -7.99
CA GLN A 204 10.30 8.10 -9.12
C GLN A 204 11.21 9.25 -9.56
N GLU A 205 11.92 9.86 -8.60
CA GLU A 205 12.88 10.91 -8.87
C GLU A 205 14.18 10.39 -9.49
N LYS A 206 14.90 11.27 -10.18
CA LYS A 206 16.22 10.94 -10.70
C LYS A 206 17.18 10.70 -9.52
N TRP A 207 18.04 9.70 -9.66
CA TRP A 207 19.03 9.34 -8.63
C TRP A 207 19.87 10.53 -8.14
N VAL A 208 20.28 11.43 -9.05
CA VAL A 208 21.04 12.64 -8.70
C VAL A 208 20.25 13.53 -7.76
N THR A 209 18.95 13.70 -7.99
CA THR A 209 18.06 14.52 -7.16
C THR A 209 17.99 13.97 -5.73
N ASN A 210 18.04 12.65 -5.55
CA ASN A 210 18.01 12.02 -4.22
C ASN A 210 19.33 12.17 -3.48
N LEU A 211 20.46 11.95 -4.16
CA LEU A 211 21.78 12.10 -3.54
C LEU A 211 22.10 13.55 -3.16
N LEU A 212 21.68 14.52 -3.98
CA LEU A 212 21.96 15.94 -3.72
C LEU A 212 21.08 16.56 -2.64
N THR A 213 20.14 15.81 -2.05
CA THR A 213 19.32 16.31 -0.93
C THR A 213 20.14 16.64 0.31
N ARG A 214 21.31 16.01 0.46
CA ARG A 214 22.11 16.06 1.69
C ARG A 214 23.58 16.19 1.38
N LEU A 215 24.29 16.90 2.26
CA LEU A 215 25.74 17.03 2.20
C LEU A 215 26.45 15.73 2.62
N ASP A 216 25.80 14.93 3.47
CA ASP A 216 26.28 13.65 4.03
C ASP A 216 25.71 12.42 3.28
N TYR A 217 25.50 12.53 1.97
CA TYR A 217 24.85 11.47 1.19
C TYR A 217 25.66 10.17 1.17
N ASN A 218 24.94 9.04 1.12
CA ASN A 218 25.50 7.70 1.00
C ASN A 218 24.68 6.90 -0.02
N TYR A 219 25.32 6.44 -1.09
CA TYR A 219 24.68 5.68 -2.16
C TYR A 219 23.91 4.43 -1.70
N ALA A 220 24.39 3.75 -0.67
CA ALA A 220 23.75 2.54 -0.16
C ALA A 220 22.52 2.86 0.69
N LEU A 221 22.42 4.06 1.27
CA LEU A 221 21.34 4.46 2.18
C LEU A 221 20.32 5.39 1.52
N ASP A 222 20.79 6.30 0.68
CA ASP A 222 20.03 7.40 0.07
C ASP A 222 19.63 7.07 -1.38
N PHE A 223 19.16 5.83 -1.60
CA PHE A 223 18.75 5.34 -2.91
C PHE A 223 17.24 5.51 -3.18
N LEU A 224 16.47 5.90 -2.17
CA LEU A 224 15.01 6.11 -2.22
C LEU A 224 14.67 7.60 -2.21
N ASP A 225 13.43 7.91 -2.58
CA ASP A 225 12.91 9.28 -2.56
C ASP A 225 12.63 9.71 -1.13
N SER A 226 12.94 10.96 -0.80
CA SER A 226 12.69 11.54 0.51
C SER A 226 11.29 12.17 0.56
N VAL A 227 10.59 11.96 1.68
CA VAL A 227 9.20 12.42 1.87
C VAL A 227 9.10 13.95 1.98
N ASP A 228 10.20 14.63 2.30
CA ASP A 228 10.24 16.11 2.38
C ASP A 228 10.03 16.81 1.04
N LYS A 229 10.11 16.08 -0.07
CA LYS A 229 9.85 16.58 -1.43
C LYS A 229 8.42 16.39 -1.88
N ASP A 230 7.58 15.71 -1.10
CA ASP A 230 6.19 15.52 -1.46
C ASP A 230 5.49 16.86 -1.49
N ILE A 231 4.92 17.18 -2.65
CA ILE A 231 4.12 18.39 -2.84
C ILE A 231 2.66 17.98 -2.61
N PRO A 232 1.98 18.51 -1.58
CA PRO A 232 0.56 18.26 -1.43
C PRO A 232 -0.17 18.89 -2.62
N GLU A 233 -0.92 18.08 -3.37
CA GLU A 233 -1.88 18.60 -4.35
C GLU A 233 -3.06 19.21 -3.60
N GLY A 234 -2.97 20.52 -3.33
CA GLY A 234 -4.12 21.34 -2.94
C GLY A 234 -4.01 21.99 -1.57
N LEU A 235 -4.12 23.32 -1.60
CA LEU A 235 -5.31 23.97 -1.06
C LEU A 235 -6.09 24.58 -2.23
#